data_AF-A0A970GYZ7-F1
#
_entry.id   AF-A0A970GYZ7-F1
#
_cell.length_a   1.000
_cell.length_b   1.000
_cell.length_c   1.000
_cell.angle_alpha   90.00
_cell.angle_beta   90.00
_cell.angle_gamma   90.00
#
_symmetry.space_group_name_H-M   'P 1'
#
loop_
_entity.id
_entity.type
_entity.pdbx_description
1 polymer ?
#
loop_
_entity_poly.entity_id
_entity_poly.type
_entity_poly.pdbx_seq_one_letter_code
_entity_poly.pdbx_strand_id
1 'polypeptide(L)'
;NEAHTLLFDTWLQMRKEGFKTPQIMFLTGDAEGRLGSHLRQLRRTVYSDENWDKYEELFFKWEGKPLIFGNPKGLTEDMQKLINEKFTLRGSWAWKDEDGYWNWIMEYPQAKGRSFEGVFEQMAVTMGHHPSASKGRSYVSGKQPNNGKEDFEFSSDTARYGLSFKQQFEYALEMDPPVIMITGWNEWIAGKPTGDDLNYFANTPVKGYTYVDQFNPEFSRDGEPMKIRDGVGFGDNFYYQMIGYVRKFKGLNKIEKAKNQKTININGDISQWDDIGPEFRDTIGDTKFRNEPSYDLDFRYINNTGRNDFDYAKVSQDKDNIYFLVKTVRDIVHADGPNWMNLFIDLDQSHKTGWEGYDFIINRSGSNGKCTIERFKNSSWEFEKVGEARYTVNGQYMMISVPKKALGIKDKMVSFDFKWADNSTTTGDVMQFMDLGDAAPNDRFKFRYNVSSSIFENPTYTILIIVGAVLLLAAVVGVIVLVLLRRKIKQDAEQNI
;
A
#
# COMPACT_ATOMS: atom_id res chain seq x y z
N ASN A 1 -30.17 9.14 -4.56
CA ASN A 1 -29.18 8.09 -4.26
C ASN A 1 -28.11 8.74 -3.40
N GLU A 2 -27.99 8.35 -2.13
CA GLU A 2 -27.12 8.98 -1.12
C GLU A 2 -25.92 8.10 -0.80
N ALA A 3 -25.28 7.56 -1.83
CA ALA A 3 -24.15 6.64 -1.69
C ALA A 3 -23.00 7.25 -0.85
N HIS A 4 -22.83 8.58 -0.91
CA HIS A 4 -21.83 9.28 -0.10
C HIS A 4 -22.14 9.22 1.40
N THR A 5 -23.40 9.34 1.83
CA THR A 5 -23.75 9.22 3.27
C THR A 5 -23.40 7.83 3.81
N LEU A 6 -23.70 6.78 3.04
CA LEU A 6 -23.34 5.40 3.41
C LEU A 6 -21.83 5.21 3.56
N LEU A 7 -21.03 5.81 2.68
CA LEU A 7 -19.57 5.79 2.77
C LEU A 7 -19.08 6.43 4.08
N PHE A 8 -19.61 7.61 4.41
CA PHE A 8 -19.26 8.33 5.64
C PHE A 8 -19.63 7.52 6.89
N ASP A 9 -20.85 6.98 6.96
CA ASP A 9 -21.29 6.15 8.08
C ASP A 9 -20.43 4.89 8.24
N THR A 10 -20.09 4.24 7.12
CA THR A 10 -19.21 3.06 7.12
C THR A 10 -17.82 3.41 7.64
N TRP A 11 -17.23 4.53 7.19
CA TRP A 11 -15.89 4.92 7.62
C TRP A 11 -15.83 5.38 9.09
N LEU A 12 -16.90 6.00 9.59
CA LEU A 12 -17.03 6.26 11.03
C LEU A 12 -17.11 4.97 11.82
N GLN A 13 -17.88 3.97 11.35
CA GLN A 13 -17.96 2.67 12.01
C GLN A 13 -16.59 1.98 12.06
N MET A 14 -15.86 1.97 10.94
CA MET A 14 -14.49 1.45 10.88
C MET A 14 -13.57 2.14 11.91
N ARG A 15 -13.65 3.47 12.04
CA ARG A 15 -12.86 4.20 13.05
C ARG A 15 -13.24 3.84 14.48
N LYS A 16 -14.53 3.65 14.77
CA LYS A 16 -15.02 3.19 16.08
C LYS A 16 -14.52 1.79 16.43
N GLU A 17 -14.33 0.94 15.43
CA GLU A 17 -13.77 -0.40 15.56
C GLU A 17 -12.23 -0.40 15.68
N GLY A 18 -11.59 0.78 15.62
CA GLY A 18 -10.14 0.95 15.79
C GLY A 18 -9.35 0.97 14.47
N PHE A 19 -10.03 0.88 13.32
CA PHE A 19 -9.39 1.03 12.01
C PHE A 19 -9.08 2.49 11.68
N LYS A 20 -8.17 2.69 10.73
CA LYS A 20 -7.90 4.01 10.16
C LYS A 20 -8.56 4.11 8.80
N THR A 21 -9.17 5.26 8.53
CA THR A 21 -9.72 5.57 7.21
C THR A 21 -9.11 6.87 6.69
N PRO A 22 -9.03 7.06 5.36
CA PRO A 22 -8.71 8.35 4.78
C PRO A 22 -9.72 9.43 5.22
N GLN A 23 -9.35 10.68 5.00
CA GLN A 23 -10.30 11.79 5.06
C GLN A 23 -10.94 12.00 3.67
N ILE A 24 -12.06 12.70 3.62
CA ILE A 24 -12.92 12.88 2.46
C ILE A 24 -13.06 14.38 2.13
N MET A 25 -13.06 14.70 0.83
CA MET A 25 -13.39 16.00 0.27
C MET A 25 -14.28 15.81 -0.97
N PHE A 26 -15.07 16.81 -1.36
CA PHE A 26 -15.93 16.75 -2.54
C PHE A 26 -15.39 17.54 -3.73
N LEU A 27 -15.36 16.90 -4.91
CA LEU A 27 -15.11 17.55 -6.19
C LEU A 27 -16.45 17.77 -6.90
N THR A 28 -16.83 19.05 -7.06
CA THR A 28 -18.15 19.45 -7.59
C THR A 28 -18.16 19.79 -9.08
N GLY A 29 -17.00 19.78 -9.75
CA GLY A 29 -16.83 20.09 -11.18
C GLY A 29 -16.53 21.57 -11.44
N ASP A 30 -16.05 21.86 -12.67
CA ASP A 30 -15.50 23.19 -13.03
C ASP A 30 -16.47 24.07 -13.84
N ALA A 31 -17.70 23.60 -14.11
CA ALA A 31 -18.67 24.40 -14.85
C ALA A 31 -19.32 25.48 -13.95
N GLU A 32 -19.63 26.64 -14.53
CA GLU A 32 -20.33 27.73 -13.84
C GLU A 32 -21.65 27.24 -13.22
N GLY A 33 -21.92 27.66 -11.98
CA GLY A 33 -23.12 27.28 -11.22
C GLY A 33 -23.14 25.84 -10.70
N ARG A 34 -22.20 24.98 -11.10
CA ARG A 34 -22.19 23.56 -10.71
C ARG A 34 -21.86 23.36 -9.23
N LEU A 35 -20.88 24.09 -8.71
CA LEU A 35 -20.57 24.11 -7.27
C LEU A 35 -21.81 24.46 -6.43
N GLY A 36 -22.53 25.53 -6.81
CA GLY A 36 -23.76 25.94 -6.12
C GLY A 36 -24.84 24.86 -6.13
N SER A 37 -24.97 24.13 -7.24
CA SER A 37 -25.91 23.00 -7.34
C SER A 37 -25.56 21.85 -6.40
N HIS A 38 -24.29 21.42 -6.41
CA HIS A 38 -23.85 20.32 -5.54
C HIS A 38 -23.84 20.73 -4.06
N LEU A 39 -23.48 21.96 -3.73
CA LEU A 39 -23.60 22.47 -2.35
C LEU A 39 -25.02 22.39 -1.81
N ARG A 40 -26.05 22.66 -2.62
CA ARG A 40 -27.45 22.50 -2.18
C ARG A 40 -27.77 21.05 -1.78
N GLN A 41 -27.19 20.08 -2.46
CA GLN A 41 -27.36 18.66 -2.12
C GLN A 41 -26.53 18.28 -0.88
N LEU A 42 -25.28 18.72 -0.80
CA LEU A 42 -24.40 18.42 0.33
C LEU A 42 -24.93 19.02 1.65
N ARG A 43 -25.51 20.23 1.62
CA ARG A 43 -26.18 20.86 2.77
C ARG A 43 -27.42 20.13 3.27
N ARG A 44 -27.97 19.22 2.48
CA ARG A 44 -29.09 18.34 2.89
C ARG A 44 -28.61 16.98 3.39
N THR A 45 -27.30 16.71 3.31
CA THR A 45 -26.70 15.42 3.63
C THR A 45 -25.50 15.60 4.56
N VAL A 46 -24.26 15.42 4.08
CA VAL A 46 -23.04 15.41 4.91
C VAL A 46 -22.63 16.78 5.45
N TYR A 47 -23.05 17.87 4.81
CA TYR A 47 -22.80 19.24 5.26
C TYR A 47 -24.07 19.92 5.82
N SER A 48 -25.07 19.13 6.25
CA SER A 48 -26.18 19.69 7.03
C SER A 48 -25.72 20.05 8.45
N ASP A 49 -26.42 20.98 9.10
CA ASP A 49 -26.10 21.36 10.49
C ASP A 49 -26.19 20.16 11.45
N GLU A 50 -27.12 19.23 11.19
CA GLU A 50 -27.30 18.00 11.96
C GLU A 50 -26.13 17.02 11.80
N ASN A 51 -25.59 16.89 10.59
CA ASN A 51 -24.55 15.90 10.27
C ASN A 51 -23.13 16.46 10.34
N TRP A 52 -22.95 17.78 10.46
CA TRP A 52 -21.64 18.42 10.43
C TRP A 52 -20.71 17.85 11.51
N ASP A 53 -21.15 17.92 12.77
CA ASP A 53 -20.34 17.46 13.91
C ASP A 53 -20.13 15.94 13.88
N LYS A 54 -21.12 15.20 13.39
CA LYS A 54 -21.03 13.74 13.20
C LYS A 54 -19.90 13.38 12.24
N TYR A 55 -19.76 14.11 11.14
CA TYR A 55 -18.83 13.77 10.05
C TYR A 55 -17.53 14.58 10.05
N GLU A 56 -17.36 15.54 10.97
CA GLU A 56 -16.24 16.48 10.95
C GLU A 56 -14.87 15.80 10.94
N GLU A 57 -14.71 14.70 11.69
CA GLU A 57 -13.46 13.95 11.75
C GLU A 57 -13.07 13.30 10.41
N LEU A 58 -14.03 13.10 9.51
CA LEU A 58 -13.81 12.56 8.18
C LEU A 58 -13.45 13.65 7.17
N PHE A 59 -13.68 14.94 7.44
CA PHE A 59 -13.38 15.99 6.46
C PHE A 59 -11.87 16.19 6.31
N PHE A 60 -11.38 16.18 5.07
CA PHE A 60 -10.01 16.59 4.77
C PHE A 60 -9.93 18.10 4.91
N LYS A 61 -9.09 18.57 5.85
CA LYS A 61 -8.94 20.00 6.14
C LYS A 61 -7.67 20.55 5.48
N TRP A 62 -7.80 21.71 4.83
CA TRP A 62 -6.71 22.50 4.29
C TRP A 62 -6.82 23.92 4.83
N GLU A 63 -5.73 24.53 5.29
CA GLU A 63 -5.75 25.87 5.91
C GLU A 63 -6.77 25.99 7.06
N GLY A 64 -6.97 24.91 7.82
CA GLY A 64 -7.84 24.86 8.99
C GLY A 64 -9.33 24.61 8.70
N LYS A 65 -9.77 24.60 7.43
CA LYS A 65 -11.18 24.36 7.04
C LYS A 65 -11.30 23.15 6.11
N PRO A 66 -12.46 22.47 6.05
CA PRO A 66 -12.74 21.46 5.04
C PRO A 66 -12.44 21.95 3.62
N LEU A 67 -11.66 21.17 2.86
CA LEU A 67 -11.36 21.45 1.46
C LEU A 67 -12.53 21.04 0.57
N ILE A 68 -12.87 21.89 -0.41
CA ILE A 68 -13.81 21.56 -1.47
C ILE A 68 -13.26 22.02 -2.82
N PHE A 69 -13.45 21.19 -3.85
CA PHE A 69 -13.10 21.56 -5.22
C PHE A 69 -14.33 22.00 -6.00
N GLY A 70 -14.26 23.18 -6.60
CA GLY A 70 -15.32 23.68 -7.47
C GLY A 70 -15.05 25.07 -8.04
N ASN A 71 -15.76 25.39 -9.11
CA ASN A 71 -15.74 26.72 -9.70
C ASN A 71 -16.65 27.68 -8.91
N PRO A 72 -16.14 28.81 -8.37
CA PRO A 72 -16.94 29.77 -7.62
C PRO A 72 -17.89 30.61 -8.49
N LYS A 73 -17.74 30.59 -9.83
CA LYS A 73 -18.60 31.38 -10.73
C LYS A 73 -20.06 30.92 -10.64
N GLY A 74 -20.98 31.88 -10.56
CA GLY A 74 -22.41 31.62 -10.49
C GLY A 74 -22.94 31.25 -9.09
N LEU A 75 -22.14 31.42 -8.03
CA LEU A 75 -22.63 31.33 -6.65
C LEU A 75 -23.52 32.52 -6.31
N THR A 76 -24.59 32.25 -5.54
CA THR A 76 -25.37 33.31 -4.87
C THR A 76 -24.55 33.92 -3.72
N GLU A 77 -24.89 35.13 -3.29
CA GLU A 77 -24.19 35.81 -2.18
C GLU A 77 -24.13 34.96 -0.90
N ASP A 78 -25.24 34.33 -0.52
CA ASP A 78 -25.30 33.45 0.65
C ASP A 78 -24.38 32.22 0.52
N MET A 79 -24.25 31.66 -0.69
CA MET A 79 -23.35 30.53 -0.93
C MET A 79 -21.89 30.96 -0.93
N GLN A 80 -21.59 32.14 -1.47
CA GLN A 80 -20.24 32.69 -1.44
C GLN A 80 -19.80 32.95 0.01
N LYS A 81 -20.69 33.52 0.83
CA LYS A 81 -20.47 33.70 2.26
C LYS A 81 -20.20 32.38 2.98
N LEU A 82 -21.04 31.36 2.73
CA LEU A 82 -20.85 30.03 3.31
C LEU A 82 -19.48 29.43 2.95
N ILE A 83 -19.09 29.48 1.67
CA ILE A 83 -17.79 28.98 1.21
C ILE A 83 -16.66 29.70 1.94
N ASN A 84 -16.68 31.03 1.98
CA ASN A 84 -15.63 31.82 2.61
C ASN A 84 -15.52 31.55 4.12
N GLU A 85 -16.64 31.33 4.81
CA GLU A 85 -16.67 31.09 6.26
C GLU A 85 -16.27 29.65 6.61
N LYS A 86 -16.79 28.65 5.90
CA LYS A 86 -16.73 27.24 6.31
C LYS A 86 -15.73 26.39 5.55
N PHE A 87 -15.31 26.79 4.34
CA PHE A 87 -14.50 25.94 3.47
C PHE A 87 -13.21 26.62 3.05
N THR A 88 -12.25 25.79 2.65
CA THR A 88 -11.14 26.19 1.79
C THR A 88 -11.49 25.76 0.37
N LEU A 89 -11.61 26.71 -0.55
CA LEU A 89 -11.97 26.45 -1.94
C LEU A 89 -10.71 26.38 -2.80
N ARG A 90 -10.65 25.40 -3.71
CA ARG A 90 -9.79 25.44 -4.88
C ARG A 90 -10.63 25.13 -6.13
N GLY A 91 -10.33 25.77 -7.25
CA GLY A 91 -10.74 25.27 -8.55
C GLY A 91 -10.08 23.90 -8.79
N SER A 92 -10.70 23.04 -9.60
CA SER A 92 -10.05 21.79 -9.99
C SER A 92 -10.52 21.33 -11.36
N TRP A 93 -9.57 21.14 -12.27
CA TRP A 93 -9.81 20.54 -13.57
C TRP A 93 -8.54 19.86 -14.10
N ALA A 94 -8.59 19.25 -15.28
CA ALA A 94 -7.39 18.74 -15.96
C ALA A 94 -6.71 19.87 -16.75
N TRP A 95 -5.38 19.83 -16.81
CA TRP A 95 -4.55 20.70 -17.66
C TRP A 95 -4.71 22.21 -17.43
N LYS A 96 -4.99 22.63 -16.18
CA LYS A 96 -5.08 24.03 -15.79
C LYS A 96 -3.77 24.51 -15.18
N ASP A 97 -3.18 25.55 -15.75
CA ASP A 97 -2.03 26.25 -15.16
C ASP A 97 -2.41 27.65 -14.71
N GLU A 98 -3.21 27.73 -13.64
CA GLU A 98 -3.83 28.96 -13.14
C GLU A 98 -3.76 29.00 -11.60
N ASP A 99 -3.60 30.19 -11.03
CA ASP A 99 -3.69 30.38 -9.57
C ASP A 99 -5.11 30.04 -9.08
N GLY A 100 -5.19 29.44 -7.89
CA GLY A 100 -6.44 28.97 -7.29
C GLY A 100 -6.87 27.57 -7.76
N TYR A 101 -6.13 26.92 -8.66
CA TYR A 101 -6.46 25.60 -9.18
C TYR A 101 -5.52 24.50 -8.69
N TRP A 102 -6.11 23.37 -8.31
CA TRP A 102 -5.43 22.09 -8.12
C TRP A 102 -5.85 21.11 -9.21
N ASN A 103 -4.88 20.52 -9.89
CA ASN A 103 -5.17 19.64 -11.01
C ASN A 103 -5.44 18.21 -10.55
N TRP A 104 -6.42 17.54 -11.17
CA TRP A 104 -6.57 16.09 -11.04
C TRP A 104 -5.80 15.31 -12.11
N ILE A 105 -5.47 15.94 -13.25
CA ILE A 105 -4.55 15.41 -14.28
C ILE A 105 -3.66 16.53 -14.81
N MET A 106 -2.37 16.22 -14.98
CA MET A 106 -1.39 17.00 -15.73
C MET A 106 -0.47 16.07 -16.52
N GLU A 107 0.05 16.55 -17.65
CA GLU A 107 1.13 15.88 -18.38
C GLU A 107 2.49 16.26 -17.80
N TYR A 108 3.45 15.33 -17.85
CA TYR A 108 4.82 15.60 -17.46
C TYR A 108 5.50 16.60 -18.43
N PRO A 109 6.28 17.58 -17.93
CA PRO A 109 6.42 17.96 -16.52
C PRO A 109 5.15 18.65 -16.01
N GLN A 110 4.61 18.20 -14.88
CA GLN A 110 3.32 18.70 -14.40
C GLN A 110 3.40 20.15 -13.94
N ALA A 111 2.39 20.94 -14.29
CA ALA A 111 2.17 22.26 -13.73
C ALA A 111 1.84 22.17 -12.24
N LYS A 112 2.19 23.22 -11.50
CA LYS A 112 1.95 23.32 -10.06
C LYS A 112 0.50 23.69 -9.77
N GLY A 113 -0.15 22.94 -8.90
CA GLY A 113 -1.39 23.35 -8.25
C GLY A 113 -1.11 24.46 -7.23
N ARG A 114 -1.88 25.54 -7.29
CA ARG A 114 -1.60 26.79 -6.56
C ARG A 114 -2.82 27.33 -5.81
N SER A 115 -2.59 28.05 -4.70
CA SER A 115 -3.62 28.87 -4.04
C SER A 115 -4.00 30.06 -4.94
N PHE A 116 -5.05 30.81 -4.58
CA PHE A 116 -5.44 32.02 -5.32
C PHE A 116 -4.36 33.11 -5.29
N GLU A 117 -3.46 33.07 -4.31
CA GLU A 117 -2.30 33.94 -4.15
C GLU A 117 -1.04 33.40 -4.84
N GLY A 118 -1.14 32.26 -5.53
CA GLY A 118 -0.04 31.64 -6.27
C GLY A 118 0.93 30.81 -5.43
N VAL A 119 0.56 30.48 -4.19
CA VAL A 119 1.36 29.59 -3.34
C VAL A 119 1.33 28.17 -3.90
N PHE A 120 2.48 27.52 -4.02
CA PHE A 120 2.57 26.13 -4.46
C PHE A 120 2.07 25.17 -3.38
N GLU A 121 1.08 24.34 -3.73
CA GLU A 121 0.40 23.47 -2.76
C GLU A 121 0.30 22.01 -3.22
N GLN A 122 0.20 21.77 -4.53
CA GLN A 122 -0.20 20.47 -5.05
C GLN A 122 0.50 20.08 -6.36
N MET A 123 0.75 18.79 -6.52
CA MET A 123 1.10 18.17 -7.81
C MET A 123 0.12 17.06 -8.16
N ALA A 124 -0.31 17.01 -9.42
CA ALA A 124 -1.16 15.94 -9.94
C ALA A 124 -0.29 14.82 -10.50
N VAL A 125 -0.66 13.57 -10.23
CA VAL A 125 -0.03 12.39 -10.82
C VAL A 125 -1.13 11.48 -11.33
N THR A 126 -1.05 11.08 -12.60
CA THR A 126 -2.03 10.17 -13.19
C THR A 126 -1.43 8.83 -13.60
N MET A 127 -2.16 7.73 -13.40
CA MET A 127 -1.67 6.40 -13.80
C MET A 127 -1.71 6.18 -15.31
N GLY A 128 -2.66 6.85 -15.98
CA GLY A 128 -2.80 6.94 -17.44
C GLY A 128 -3.50 8.23 -17.83
N HIS A 129 -3.63 8.50 -19.13
CA HIS A 129 -4.38 9.65 -19.67
C HIS A 129 -5.67 9.19 -20.35
N HIS A 130 -6.06 9.78 -21.48
CA HIS A 130 -7.33 9.52 -22.14
C HIS A 130 -7.12 8.72 -23.44
N PRO A 131 -7.85 7.61 -23.66
CA PRO A 131 -7.88 6.90 -24.94
C PRO A 131 -8.19 7.82 -26.13
N SER A 132 -9.10 8.78 -25.95
CA SER A 132 -9.50 9.75 -26.98
C SER A 132 -8.35 10.64 -27.46
N ALA A 133 -7.34 10.87 -26.61
CA ALA A 133 -6.12 11.60 -26.97
C ALA A 133 -4.99 10.65 -27.45
N SER A 134 -5.23 9.34 -27.48
CA SER A 134 -4.20 8.31 -27.68
C SER A 134 -3.01 8.51 -26.74
N LYS A 135 -3.29 8.81 -25.46
CA LYS A 135 -2.28 8.90 -24.40
C LYS A 135 -2.66 7.94 -23.28
N GLY A 136 -1.78 6.99 -23.01
CA GLY A 136 -2.00 5.90 -22.07
C GLY A 136 -0.97 5.88 -20.94
N ARG A 137 -0.83 4.73 -20.31
CA ARG A 137 0.10 4.48 -19.20
C ARG A 137 1.56 4.45 -19.64
N SER A 138 1.79 4.30 -20.95
CA SER A 138 3.11 4.34 -21.57
C SER A 138 3.47 5.73 -22.13
N TYR A 139 2.64 6.77 -21.92
CA TYR A 139 2.94 8.14 -22.34
C TYR A 139 4.07 8.75 -21.51
N VAL A 140 5.28 8.79 -22.05
CA VAL A 140 6.49 9.23 -21.35
C VAL A 140 7.21 10.29 -22.18
N SER A 141 7.60 11.39 -21.55
CA SER A 141 8.36 12.47 -22.19
C SER A 141 7.73 12.97 -23.51
N GLY A 142 6.42 13.15 -23.49
CA GLY A 142 5.66 13.66 -24.64
C GLY A 142 5.34 12.62 -25.72
N LYS A 143 5.67 11.34 -25.53
CA LYS A 143 5.52 10.30 -26.56
C LYS A 143 4.68 9.11 -26.06
N GLN A 144 3.66 8.75 -26.84
CA GLN A 144 2.93 7.49 -26.70
C GLN A 144 3.54 6.47 -27.68
N PRO A 145 3.94 5.27 -27.23
CA PRO A 145 4.26 4.16 -28.12
C PRO A 145 3.06 3.75 -28.97
N ASN A 146 3.29 3.42 -30.24
CA ASN A 146 2.29 2.82 -31.11
C ASN A 146 2.84 1.48 -31.62
N ASN A 147 2.11 0.38 -31.39
CA ASN A 147 2.55 -0.96 -31.77
C ASN A 147 2.39 -1.26 -33.28
N GLY A 148 1.72 -0.39 -34.03
CA GLY A 148 1.51 -0.48 -35.47
C GLY A 148 0.51 -1.55 -35.91
N LYS A 149 -0.24 -2.14 -34.98
CA LYS A 149 -1.16 -3.27 -35.25
C LYS A 149 -2.62 -2.85 -35.37
N GLU A 150 -2.95 -1.58 -35.06
CA GLU A 150 -4.33 -1.07 -35.03
C GLU A 150 -5.26 -1.94 -34.17
N ASP A 151 -4.71 -2.54 -33.12
CA ASP A 151 -5.41 -3.44 -32.19
C ASP A 151 -5.76 -2.72 -30.89
N PHE A 152 -5.93 -1.40 -30.94
CA PHE A 152 -6.17 -0.55 -29.78
C PHE A 152 -5.08 -0.62 -28.69
N GLU A 153 -3.89 -1.13 -29.00
CA GLU A 153 -2.83 -1.43 -28.04
C GLU A 153 -3.18 -2.56 -27.04
N PHE A 154 -4.11 -3.45 -27.39
CA PHE A 154 -4.35 -4.66 -26.59
C PHE A 154 -3.10 -5.55 -26.50
N SER A 155 -2.25 -5.54 -27.51
CA SER A 155 -0.93 -6.21 -27.48
C SER A 155 0.23 -5.27 -27.11
N SER A 156 -0.03 -4.18 -26.38
CA SER A 156 1.02 -3.34 -25.82
C SER A 156 1.94 -4.13 -24.90
N ASP A 157 3.24 -4.11 -25.20
CA ASP A 157 4.26 -4.72 -24.36
C ASP A 157 4.59 -3.88 -23.12
N THR A 158 4.12 -2.63 -23.06
CA THR A 158 4.51 -1.65 -22.03
C THR A 158 3.40 -1.28 -21.05
N ALA A 159 2.14 -1.53 -21.40
CA ALA A 159 0.96 -1.16 -20.61
C ALA A 159 1.05 -1.57 -19.13
N ARG A 160 1.65 -2.72 -18.86
CA ARG A 160 1.79 -3.29 -17.52
C ARG A 160 2.80 -2.60 -16.61
N TYR A 161 3.71 -1.76 -17.12
CA TYR A 161 4.86 -1.27 -16.35
C TYR A 161 4.65 0.06 -15.62
N GLY A 162 3.59 0.81 -15.90
CA GLY A 162 3.31 2.10 -15.26
C GLY A 162 4.42 3.12 -15.45
N LEU A 163 4.92 3.25 -16.68
CA LEU A 163 6.07 4.11 -17.01
C LEU A 163 5.73 5.60 -16.86
N SER A 164 4.56 6.03 -17.34
CA SER A 164 4.09 7.42 -17.18
C SER A 164 3.89 7.78 -15.71
N PHE A 165 3.24 6.87 -14.96
CA PHE A 165 3.03 7.03 -13.52
C PHE A 165 4.34 7.21 -12.77
N LYS A 166 5.35 6.37 -13.06
CA LYS A 166 6.70 6.51 -12.51
C LYS A 166 7.30 7.89 -12.79
N GLN A 167 7.33 8.33 -14.05
CA GLN A 167 7.93 9.61 -14.43
C GLN A 167 7.27 10.78 -13.70
N GLN A 168 5.93 10.80 -13.68
CA GLN A 168 5.15 11.85 -13.03
C GLN A 168 5.37 11.87 -11.51
N PHE A 169 5.45 10.70 -10.87
CA PHE A 169 5.65 10.61 -9.42
C PHE A 169 7.09 10.98 -9.02
N GLU A 170 8.10 10.53 -9.77
CA GLU A 170 9.50 10.89 -9.50
C GLU A 170 9.69 12.40 -9.60
N TYR A 171 9.11 13.06 -10.62
CA TYR A 171 9.11 14.52 -10.70
C TYR A 171 8.34 15.17 -9.55
N ALA A 172 7.17 14.64 -9.17
CA ALA A 172 6.42 15.17 -8.03
C ALA A 172 7.24 15.08 -6.72
N LEU A 173 8.01 14.01 -6.50
CA LEU A 173 8.90 13.89 -5.33
C LEU A 173 10.05 14.90 -5.37
N GLU A 174 10.63 15.17 -6.55
CA GLU A 174 11.67 16.21 -6.71
C GLU A 174 11.14 17.61 -6.42
N MET A 175 9.87 17.87 -6.76
CA MET A 175 9.22 19.16 -6.53
C MET A 175 8.79 19.38 -5.06
N ASP A 176 8.73 18.32 -4.25
CA ASP A 176 8.36 18.33 -2.82
C ASP A 176 7.08 19.13 -2.50
N PRO A 177 5.92 18.81 -3.13
CA PRO A 177 4.67 19.49 -2.84
C PRO A 177 4.13 19.09 -1.46
N PRO A 178 3.37 19.97 -0.80
CA PRO A 178 2.59 19.59 0.37
C PRO A 178 1.56 18.48 0.10
N VAL A 179 0.97 18.45 -1.11
CA VAL A 179 -0.04 17.46 -1.52
C VAL A 179 0.29 16.85 -2.88
N ILE A 180 0.18 15.53 -2.99
CA ILE A 180 0.12 14.83 -4.27
C ILE A 180 -1.29 14.28 -4.45
N MET A 181 -1.94 14.65 -5.55
CA MET A 181 -3.23 14.07 -5.97
C MET A 181 -2.96 12.96 -6.98
N ILE A 182 -3.40 11.75 -6.68
CA ILE A 182 -3.28 10.59 -7.56
C ILE A 182 -4.63 10.35 -8.23
N THR A 183 -4.63 10.21 -9.55
CA THR A 183 -5.80 9.82 -10.35
C THR A 183 -5.44 8.62 -11.23
N GLY A 184 -6.28 7.63 -11.49
CA GLY A 184 -7.59 7.30 -10.95
C GLY A 184 -7.58 6.00 -10.14
N TRP A 185 -8.74 5.61 -9.63
CA TRP A 185 -8.94 4.37 -8.89
C TRP A 185 -10.39 3.93 -9.05
N ASN A 186 -10.62 2.83 -9.76
CA ASN A 186 -11.89 2.12 -9.88
C ASN A 186 -13.06 3.00 -10.39
N GLU A 187 -12.85 3.67 -11.52
CA GLU A 187 -13.86 4.37 -12.30
C GLU A 187 -14.74 3.36 -13.08
N TRP A 188 -15.97 3.15 -12.60
CA TRP A 188 -16.90 2.14 -13.11
C TRP A 188 -17.63 2.50 -14.42
N ILE A 189 -17.20 3.54 -15.13
CA ILE A 189 -17.87 4.00 -16.35
C ILE A 189 -16.86 4.34 -17.45
N ALA A 190 -17.17 3.90 -18.67
CA ALA A 190 -16.46 4.26 -19.88
C ALA A 190 -17.47 4.88 -20.87
N GLY A 191 -17.42 6.19 -21.04
CA GLY A 191 -18.29 6.88 -22.00
C GLY A 191 -17.93 6.52 -23.45
N LYS A 192 -18.94 6.12 -24.25
CA LYS A 192 -18.82 5.85 -25.69
C LYS A 192 -19.59 6.89 -26.53
N PRO A 193 -19.11 8.13 -26.66
CA PRO A 193 -19.71 9.10 -27.56
C PRO A 193 -19.63 8.63 -29.03
N THR A 194 -20.62 9.04 -29.82
CA THR A 194 -20.74 8.75 -31.25
C THR A 194 -20.88 10.06 -32.03
N GLY A 195 -20.29 10.13 -33.21
CA GLY A 195 -20.28 11.32 -34.06
C GLY A 195 -19.38 11.11 -35.27
N ASP A 196 -19.77 11.64 -36.43
CA ASP A 196 -19.07 11.39 -37.71
C ASP A 196 -17.62 11.91 -37.75
N ASP A 197 -17.27 12.83 -36.85
CA ASP A 197 -15.93 13.38 -36.66
C ASP A 197 -15.01 12.49 -35.79
N LEU A 198 -15.59 11.53 -35.06
CA LEU A 198 -14.85 10.63 -34.17
C LEU A 198 -14.29 9.43 -34.93
N ASN A 199 -13.04 9.57 -35.41
CA ASN A 199 -12.43 8.61 -36.33
C ASN A 199 -11.09 8.03 -35.87
N TYR A 200 -10.64 8.34 -34.65
CA TYR A 200 -9.38 7.83 -34.12
C TYR A 200 -9.36 7.88 -32.59
N PHE A 201 -8.91 6.80 -31.94
CA PHE A 201 -8.56 6.79 -30.51
C PHE A 201 -7.72 5.55 -30.19
N ALA A 202 -7.02 5.57 -29.07
CA ALA A 202 -6.20 4.43 -28.63
C ALA A 202 -5.28 3.90 -29.74
N ASN A 203 -4.59 4.82 -30.44
CA ASN A 203 -3.72 4.56 -31.59
C ASN A 203 -4.38 3.88 -32.80
N THR A 204 -5.71 3.83 -32.87
CA THR A 204 -6.43 3.00 -33.85
C THR A 204 -7.49 3.82 -34.61
N PRO A 205 -7.55 3.74 -35.95
CA PRO A 205 -8.63 4.31 -36.74
C PRO A 205 -9.97 3.65 -36.45
N VAL A 206 -11.03 4.46 -36.36
CA VAL A 206 -12.40 4.00 -36.16
C VAL A 206 -13.37 4.82 -37.00
N LYS A 207 -14.66 4.47 -36.97
CA LYS A 207 -15.70 5.17 -37.72
C LYS A 207 -16.87 5.52 -36.82
N GLY A 208 -16.96 6.79 -36.45
CA GLY A 208 -18.15 7.35 -35.82
C GLY A 208 -18.26 7.17 -34.30
N TYR A 209 -17.18 6.80 -33.61
CA TYR A 209 -17.20 6.63 -32.14
C TYR A 209 -15.83 6.80 -31.50
N THR A 210 -15.79 7.06 -30.19
CA THR A 210 -14.58 6.93 -29.37
C THR A 210 -14.93 6.41 -27.98
N TYR A 211 -13.93 6.05 -27.18
CA TYR A 211 -14.04 5.94 -25.73
C TYR A 211 -13.25 7.08 -25.08
N VAL A 212 -13.84 7.72 -24.07
CA VAL A 212 -13.21 8.85 -23.38
C VAL A 212 -12.32 8.38 -22.24
N ASP A 213 -12.75 7.32 -21.54
CA ASP A 213 -12.18 6.84 -20.29
C ASP A 213 -12.13 5.30 -20.27
N GLN A 214 -11.27 4.73 -19.42
CA GLN A 214 -11.25 3.31 -19.01
C GLN A 214 -11.47 2.28 -20.13
N PHE A 215 -10.67 2.33 -21.20
CA PHE A 215 -10.91 1.48 -22.37
C PHE A 215 -10.21 0.11 -22.31
N ASN A 216 -8.91 0.08 -22.02
CA ASN A 216 -8.11 -1.16 -21.96
C ASN A 216 -6.86 -0.97 -21.06
N PRO A 217 -6.00 -2.00 -20.88
CA PRO A 217 -4.82 -1.87 -20.00
C PRO A 217 -3.83 -0.74 -20.36
N GLU A 218 -3.73 -0.33 -21.62
CA GLU A 218 -2.88 0.81 -22.01
C GLU A 218 -3.59 2.15 -21.80
N PHE A 219 -4.88 2.22 -22.12
CA PHE A 219 -5.68 3.44 -22.11
C PHE A 219 -6.75 3.43 -21.00
N SER A 220 -6.28 3.25 -19.78
CA SER A 220 -7.05 3.33 -18.54
C SER A 220 -6.28 4.18 -17.52
N ARG A 221 -7.01 4.94 -16.71
CA ARG A 221 -6.41 5.76 -15.63
C ARG A 221 -6.45 5.08 -14.28
N ASP A 222 -7.16 3.98 -14.21
CA ASP A 222 -7.40 3.21 -13.00
C ASP A 222 -6.21 2.33 -12.66
N GLY A 223 -6.06 1.96 -11.40
CA GLY A 223 -4.95 1.13 -10.93
C GLY A 223 -5.35 0.12 -9.86
N GLU A 224 -6.65 -0.12 -9.69
CA GLU A 224 -7.12 -1.24 -8.90
C GLU A 224 -6.57 -2.56 -9.48
N PRO A 225 -6.22 -3.52 -8.63
CA PRO A 225 -5.79 -4.83 -9.09
C PRO A 225 -6.83 -5.49 -10.00
N MET A 226 -6.37 -6.13 -11.06
CA MET A 226 -7.23 -6.87 -11.98
C MET A 226 -6.71 -8.29 -12.21
N LYS A 227 -7.62 -9.24 -12.50
CA LYS A 227 -7.20 -10.56 -12.97
C LYS A 227 -6.53 -10.45 -14.33
N ILE A 228 -5.40 -11.11 -14.49
CA ILE A 228 -4.76 -11.30 -15.80
C ILE A 228 -5.52 -12.41 -16.52
N ARG A 229 -6.12 -12.09 -17.67
CA ARG A 229 -6.85 -13.05 -18.51
C ARG A 229 -6.15 -13.16 -19.85
N ASP A 230 -5.81 -14.38 -20.24
CA ASP A 230 -5.12 -14.66 -21.52
C ASP A 230 -3.85 -13.82 -21.74
N GLY A 231 -3.12 -13.51 -20.65
CA GLY A 231 -1.91 -12.69 -20.67
C GLY A 231 -2.14 -11.18 -20.78
N VAL A 232 -3.39 -10.72 -20.79
CA VAL A 232 -3.76 -9.30 -20.88
C VAL A 232 -4.07 -8.72 -19.50
N GLY A 233 -3.52 -7.54 -19.22
CA GLY A 233 -3.70 -6.80 -17.97
C GLY A 233 -2.38 -6.47 -17.28
N PHE A 234 -2.49 -5.98 -16.04
CA PHE A 234 -1.36 -5.51 -15.25
C PHE A 234 -1.32 -6.09 -13.84
N GLY A 235 -2.21 -7.04 -13.53
CA GLY A 235 -2.30 -7.64 -12.21
C GLY A 235 -2.52 -6.56 -11.15
N ASP A 236 -1.63 -6.50 -10.18
CA ASP A 236 -1.56 -5.56 -9.07
C ASP A 236 -0.43 -4.53 -9.18
N ASN A 237 0.26 -4.46 -10.33
CA ASN A 237 1.48 -3.68 -10.44
C ASN A 237 1.29 -2.20 -10.06
N PHE A 238 0.21 -1.58 -10.54
CA PHE A 238 -0.08 -0.16 -10.27
C PHE A 238 -0.41 0.09 -8.79
N TYR A 239 -1.11 -0.85 -8.14
CA TYR A 239 -1.38 -0.78 -6.71
C TYR A 239 -0.06 -0.77 -5.89
N TYR A 240 0.85 -1.71 -6.16
CA TYR A 240 2.14 -1.75 -5.45
C TYR A 240 3.07 -0.59 -5.80
N GLN A 241 3.04 -0.12 -7.05
CA GLN A 241 3.77 1.07 -7.46
C GLN A 241 3.27 2.31 -6.70
N MET A 242 1.95 2.48 -6.62
CA MET A 242 1.31 3.57 -5.86
C MET A 242 1.69 3.49 -4.39
N ILE A 243 1.56 2.32 -3.75
CA ILE A 243 1.95 2.12 -2.35
C ILE A 243 3.42 2.47 -2.13
N GLY A 244 4.31 2.01 -3.02
CA GLY A 244 5.73 2.30 -2.96
C GLY A 244 6.02 3.80 -2.95
N TYR A 245 5.35 4.56 -3.81
CA TYR A 245 5.51 6.02 -3.86
C TYR A 245 4.85 6.75 -2.69
N VAL A 246 3.66 6.33 -2.26
CA VAL A 246 3.00 6.90 -1.08
C VAL A 246 3.89 6.74 0.16
N ARG A 247 4.58 5.60 0.30
CA ARG A 247 5.53 5.36 1.40
C ARG A 247 6.78 6.24 1.29
N LYS A 248 7.27 6.53 0.08
CA LYS A 248 8.37 7.49 -0.13
C LYS A 248 7.96 8.92 0.23
N PHE A 249 6.75 9.32 -0.15
CA PHE A 249 6.22 10.67 0.10
C PHE A 249 5.87 10.89 1.58
N LYS A 250 5.07 10.00 2.19
CA LYS A 250 4.59 10.14 3.57
C LYS A 250 5.56 9.62 4.62
N GLY A 251 6.56 8.84 4.22
CA GLY A 251 7.40 8.07 5.13
C GLY A 251 6.71 6.84 5.71
N LEU A 252 7.42 6.14 6.59
CA LEU A 252 6.97 4.94 7.28
C LEU A 252 7.33 5.02 8.77
N ASN A 253 6.49 4.44 9.61
CA ASN A 253 6.84 4.20 11.01
C ASN A 253 7.98 3.18 11.11
N LYS A 254 8.80 3.32 12.15
CA LYS A 254 9.83 2.34 12.47
C LYS A 254 9.18 0.99 12.80
N ILE A 255 9.71 -0.09 12.21
CA ILE A 255 9.25 -1.46 12.47
C ILE A 255 9.53 -1.82 13.93
N GLU A 256 8.52 -2.32 14.63
CA GLU A 256 8.68 -2.81 16.01
C GLU A 256 9.58 -4.05 16.06
N LYS A 257 10.40 -4.12 17.12
CA LYS A 257 11.23 -5.28 17.41
C LYS A 257 10.45 -6.28 18.26
N ALA A 258 10.78 -7.55 18.11
CA ALA A 258 10.29 -8.65 18.93
C ALA A 258 10.57 -8.39 20.42
N LYS A 259 9.58 -8.68 21.27
CA LYS A 259 9.61 -8.47 22.72
C LYS A 259 9.28 -9.78 23.43
N ASN A 260 9.85 -10.00 24.62
CA ASN A 260 9.52 -11.08 25.54
C ASN A 260 9.55 -12.50 24.92
N GLN A 261 10.58 -12.76 24.12
CA GLN A 261 10.79 -14.03 23.42
C GLN A 261 11.08 -15.17 24.40
N LYS A 262 10.31 -16.26 24.30
CA LYS A 262 10.38 -17.42 25.22
C LYS A 262 9.88 -18.71 24.57
N THR A 263 10.21 -19.84 25.19
CA THR A 263 9.66 -21.15 24.83
C THR A 263 8.14 -21.17 25.06
N ILE A 264 7.39 -21.71 24.10
CA ILE A 264 5.94 -21.88 24.20
C ILE A 264 5.59 -23.36 24.28
N ASN A 265 4.74 -23.72 25.24
CA ASN A 265 4.06 -25.00 25.21
C ASN A 265 2.77 -24.87 24.38
N ILE A 266 2.77 -25.40 23.16
CA ILE A 266 1.63 -25.34 22.24
C ILE A 266 0.39 -26.12 22.72
N ASN A 267 0.53 -26.98 23.74
CA ASN A 267 -0.59 -27.66 24.41
C ASN A 267 -1.01 -26.96 25.71
N GLY A 268 -0.35 -25.85 26.07
CA GLY A 268 -0.60 -25.09 27.28
C GLY A 268 -1.61 -23.96 27.06
N ASP A 269 -1.74 -23.12 28.09
CA ASP A 269 -2.69 -22.01 28.11
C ASP A 269 -2.28 -20.87 27.17
N ILE A 270 -3.28 -20.17 26.60
CA ILE A 270 -3.09 -19.06 25.66
C ILE A 270 -2.42 -17.83 26.30
N SER A 271 -2.56 -17.64 27.62
CA SER A 271 -1.99 -16.52 28.38
C SER A 271 -0.45 -16.44 28.30
N GLN A 272 0.22 -17.53 27.88
CA GLN A 272 1.64 -17.52 27.56
C GLN A 272 2.02 -16.44 26.53
N TRP A 273 1.07 -15.99 25.70
CA TRP A 273 1.27 -15.02 24.62
C TRP A 273 0.96 -13.57 24.99
N ASP A 274 0.45 -13.29 26.20
CA ASP A 274 -0.08 -11.98 26.58
C ASP A 274 0.98 -10.88 26.54
N ASP A 275 2.21 -11.20 26.97
CA ASP A 275 3.36 -10.30 26.99
C ASP A 275 4.23 -10.37 25.72
N ILE A 276 3.96 -11.31 24.80
CA ILE A 276 4.74 -11.46 23.55
C ILE A 276 4.27 -10.43 22.52
N GLY A 277 5.24 -9.73 21.92
CA GLY A 277 4.97 -8.80 20.83
C GLY A 277 6.08 -8.77 19.77
N PRO A 278 5.86 -8.05 18.66
CA PRO A 278 4.63 -7.31 18.36
C PRO A 278 3.46 -8.24 17.99
N GLU A 279 2.26 -7.69 18.04
CA GLU A 279 1.07 -8.34 17.51
C GLU A 279 0.90 -7.92 16.04
N PHE A 280 0.78 -8.91 15.16
CA PHE A 280 0.67 -8.72 13.72
C PHE A 280 -0.79 -8.82 13.31
N ARG A 281 -1.44 -7.68 13.09
CA ARG A 281 -2.89 -7.61 12.83
C ARG A 281 -3.21 -7.68 11.34
N ASP A 282 -4.37 -8.26 11.03
CA ASP A 282 -4.98 -8.29 9.71
C ASP A 282 -6.33 -7.55 9.68
N THR A 283 -6.91 -7.39 8.49
CA THR A 283 -8.19 -6.70 8.34
C THR A 283 -9.33 -7.68 8.55
N ILE A 284 -10.10 -7.54 9.63
CA ILE A 284 -11.24 -8.42 9.88
C ILE A 284 -12.35 -8.25 8.84
N GLY A 285 -13.03 -9.34 8.50
CA GLY A 285 -14.22 -9.33 7.63
C GLY A 285 -13.91 -9.42 6.13
N ASP A 286 -12.66 -9.62 5.75
CA ASP A 286 -12.22 -9.82 4.36
C ASP A 286 -12.52 -11.23 3.81
N THR A 287 -13.01 -12.15 4.64
CA THR A 287 -13.60 -13.45 4.23
C THR A 287 -15.01 -13.38 3.62
N LYS A 288 -15.56 -12.18 3.44
CA LYS A 288 -16.95 -12.00 3.00
C LYS A 288 -17.24 -12.68 1.66
N PHE A 289 -18.34 -13.44 1.63
CA PHE A 289 -18.83 -14.07 0.40
C PHE A 289 -19.26 -13.01 -0.62
N ARG A 290 -18.81 -13.15 -1.86
CA ARG A 290 -19.11 -12.25 -2.98
C ARG A 290 -20.04 -12.97 -3.94
N ASN A 291 -21.14 -12.32 -4.32
CA ASN A 291 -22.14 -12.91 -5.20
C ASN A 291 -22.89 -11.83 -5.99
N GLU A 292 -22.20 -11.21 -6.93
CA GLU A 292 -22.67 -10.03 -7.65
C GLU A 292 -22.89 -10.32 -9.14
N PRO A 293 -23.95 -9.81 -9.77
CA PRO A 293 -24.09 -9.88 -11.22
C PRO A 293 -23.05 -8.99 -11.91
N SER A 294 -22.67 -9.33 -13.14
CA SER A 294 -21.93 -8.44 -14.02
C SER A 294 -22.78 -7.22 -14.39
N TYR A 295 -22.13 -6.18 -14.91
CA TYR A 295 -22.81 -4.94 -15.30
C TYR A 295 -23.94 -5.16 -16.32
N ASP A 296 -23.70 -6.02 -17.30
CA ASP A 296 -24.66 -6.43 -18.34
C ASP A 296 -25.65 -7.53 -17.87
N LEU A 297 -25.49 -8.02 -16.63
CA LEU A 297 -26.25 -9.14 -16.05
C LEU A 297 -26.04 -10.49 -16.76
N ASP A 298 -25.03 -10.61 -17.63
CA ASP A 298 -24.74 -11.85 -18.37
C ASP A 298 -24.01 -12.91 -17.54
N PHE A 299 -23.27 -12.48 -16.52
CA PHE A 299 -22.50 -13.34 -15.62
C PHE A 299 -22.83 -13.05 -14.17
N ARG A 300 -22.55 -14.02 -13.31
CA ARG A 300 -22.58 -13.83 -11.86
C ARG A 300 -21.24 -14.18 -11.27
N TYR A 301 -20.57 -13.20 -10.68
CA TYR A 301 -19.30 -13.38 -9.99
C TYR A 301 -19.57 -13.94 -8.60
N ILE A 302 -19.24 -15.22 -8.41
CA ILE A 302 -19.41 -15.93 -7.15
C ILE A 302 -18.03 -16.25 -6.58
N ASN A 303 -17.81 -15.86 -5.33
CA ASN A 303 -16.67 -16.28 -4.54
C ASN A 303 -17.14 -16.58 -3.11
N ASN A 304 -17.06 -17.85 -2.73
CA ASN A 304 -17.43 -18.39 -1.43
C ASN A 304 -16.24 -19.11 -0.77
N THR A 305 -15.01 -18.71 -1.11
CA THR A 305 -13.79 -19.38 -0.63
C THR A 305 -13.37 -18.93 0.77
N GLY A 306 -13.81 -17.77 1.24
CA GLY A 306 -13.58 -17.30 2.60
C GLY A 306 -14.04 -18.33 3.64
N ARG A 307 -13.20 -18.59 4.66
CA ARG A 307 -13.50 -19.63 5.67
C ARG A 307 -13.03 -19.21 7.06
N ASN A 308 -11.73 -19.01 7.22
CA ASN A 308 -11.09 -18.62 8.47
C ASN A 308 -10.59 -17.18 8.36
N ASP A 309 -11.28 -16.26 9.04
CA ASP A 309 -11.01 -14.80 9.04
C ASP A 309 -9.93 -14.49 10.08
N PHE A 310 -8.74 -14.11 9.64
CA PHE A 310 -7.60 -13.84 10.49
C PHE A 310 -7.74 -12.49 11.20
N ASP A 311 -7.44 -12.49 12.50
CA ASP A 311 -7.48 -11.28 13.33
C ASP A 311 -6.05 -10.81 13.61
N TYR A 312 -5.26 -11.67 14.25
CA TYR A 312 -3.85 -11.39 14.50
C TYR A 312 -2.98 -12.64 14.59
N ALA A 313 -1.68 -12.43 14.42
CA ALA A 313 -0.64 -13.41 14.68
C ALA A 313 0.38 -12.90 15.72
N LYS A 314 1.06 -13.84 16.40
CA LYS A 314 2.20 -13.58 17.28
C LYS A 314 3.31 -14.59 17.01
N VAL A 315 4.55 -14.18 17.28
CA VAL A 315 5.74 -14.99 17.06
C VAL A 315 6.64 -14.97 18.29
N SER A 316 7.10 -16.15 18.70
CA SER A 316 8.11 -16.32 19.73
C SER A 316 9.25 -17.23 19.25
N GLN A 317 10.44 -17.13 19.84
CA GLN A 317 11.55 -18.02 19.56
C GLN A 317 12.28 -18.44 20.82
N ASP A 318 12.78 -19.67 20.81
CA ASP A 318 13.81 -20.13 21.75
C ASP A 318 15.05 -20.64 20.99
N LYS A 319 15.89 -21.46 21.64
CA LYS A 319 17.09 -22.00 21.02
C LYS A 319 16.78 -22.94 19.84
N ASP A 320 15.73 -23.74 19.94
CA ASP A 320 15.48 -24.88 19.06
C ASP A 320 14.30 -24.66 18.10
N ASN A 321 13.35 -23.78 18.46
CA ASN A 321 12.09 -23.62 17.77
C ASN A 321 11.73 -22.14 17.51
N ILE A 322 10.89 -21.96 16.51
CA ILE A 322 10.07 -20.78 16.29
C ILE A 322 8.63 -21.19 16.56
N TYR A 323 7.93 -20.39 17.36
CA TYR A 323 6.54 -20.58 17.71
C TYR A 323 5.69 -19.54 17.03
N PHE A 324 4.61 -19.97 16.40
CA PHE A 324 3.64 -19.10 15.78
C PHE A 324 2.28 -19.32 16.45
N LEU A 325 1.59 -18.22 16.73
CA LEU A 325 0.19 -18.18 17.06
C LEU A 325 -0.53 -17.43 15.94
N VAL A 326 -1.68 -17.96 15.51
CA VAL A 326 -2.65 -17.19 14.74
C VAL A 326 -4.02 -17.32 15.39
N LYS A 327 -4.74 -16.20 15.45
CA LYS A 327 -6.11 -16.10 15.94
C LYS A 327 -7.03 -15.76 14.77
N THR A 328 -8.17 -16.43 14.71
CA THR A 328 -9.28 -16.08 13.82
C THR A 328 -10.40 -15.33 14.56
N VAL A 329 -11.29 -14.65 13.84
CA VAL A 329 -12.43 -13.92 14.44
C VAL A 329 -13.43 -14.89 15.10
N ARG A 330 -13.60 -16.08 14.52
CA ARG A 330 -14.48 -17.16 14.99
C ARG A 330 -13.66 -18.44 15.19
N ASP A 331 -14.26 -19.46 15.79
CA ASP A 331 -13.63 -20.78 15.90
C ASP A 331 -13.15 -21.29 14.54
N ILE A 332 -11.95 -21.87 14.53
CA ILE A 332 -11.30 -22.33 13.29
C ILE A 332 -12.13 -23.45 12.68
N VAL A 333 -12.54 -23.23 11.43
CA VAL A 333 -13.21 -24.24 10.61
C VAL A 333 -12.14 -25.13 9.99
N HIS A 334 -12.17 -26.41 10.38
CA HIS A 334 -11.32 -27.43 9.81
C HIS A 334 -11.66 -27.70 8.35
N ALA A 335 -10.63 -27.97 7.54
CA ALA A 335 -10.79 -28.42 6.17
C ALA A 335 -9.68 -29.38 5.78
N ASP A 336 -10.00 -30.28 4.86
CA ASP A 336 -9.04 -31.14 4.20
C ASP A 336 -8.39 -30.42 3.01
N GLY A 337 -7.24 -30.94 2.57
CA GLY A 337 -6.54 -30.47 1.38
C GLY A 337 -5.37 -29.54 1.68
N PRO A 338 -4.65 -29.12 0.64
CA PRO A 338 -3.32 -28.53 0.79
C PRO A 338 -3.30 -27.05 1.15
N ASN A 339 -4.45 -26.38 1.19
CA ASN A 339 -4.55 -24.93 1.37
C ASN A 339 -5.27 -24.54 2.67
N TRP A 340 -5.37 -25.43 3.65
CA TRP A 340 -5.93 -25.10 4.96
C TRP A 340 -4.85 -24.49 5.87
N MET A 341 -5.08 -23.28 6.38
CA MET A 341 -4.24 -22.60 7.39
C MET A 341 -2.73 -22.73 7.13
N ASN A 342 -2.28 -22.36 5.93
CA ASN A 342 -0.87 -22.40 5.55
C ASN A 342 -0.07 -21.25 6.17
N LEU A 343 1.16 -21.53 6.56
CA LEU A 343 2.13 -20.54 7.01
C LEU A 343 3.31 -20.48 6.03
N PHE A 344 3.51 -19.33 5.42
CA PHE A 344 4.60 -19.04 4.50
C PHE A 344 5.72 -18.30 5.23
N ILE A 345 6.97 -18.67 5.00
CA ILE A 345 8.15 -18.05 5.63
C ILE A 345 9.14 -17.65 4.54
N ASP A 346 9.52 -16.38 4.54
CA ASP A 346 10.60 -15.76 3.78
C ASP A 346 11.75 -15.52 4.78
N LEU A 347 12.68 -16.47 4.85
CA LEU A 347 13.68 -16.56 5.91
C LEU A 347 14.81 -15.56 5.71
N ASP A 348 15.16 -15.26 4.46
CA ASP A 348 16.25 -14.35 4.11
C ASP A 348 15.78 -12.92 3.81
N GLN A 349 14.47 -12.65 3.89
CA GLN A 349 13.83 -11.37 3.62
C GLN A 349 14.09 -10.86 2.20
N SER A 350 14.22 -11.78 1.24
CA SER A 350 14.56 -11.49 -0.15
C SER A 350 13.50 -12.04 -1.10
N HIS A 351 12.89 -11.13 -1.87
CA HIS A 351 11.99 -11.51 -2.97
C HIS A 351 12.70 -12.27 -4.12
N LYS A 352 14.05 -12.34 -4.12
CA LYS A 352 14.81 -13.00 -5.19
C LYS A 352 14.95 -14.51 -5.00
N THR A 353 14.52 -15.02 -3.85
CA THR A 353 14.70 -16.40 -3.39
C THR A 353 13.34 -17.02 -3.12
N GLY A 354 13.23 -18.35 -3.23
CA GLY A 354 11.96 -19.03 -3.05
C GLY A 354 10.86 -18.60 -4.05
N TRP A 355 9.62 -19.02 -3.80
CA TRP A 355 8.45 -18.61 -4.58
C TRP A 355 7.93 -17.27 -4.04
N GLU A 356 7.97 -16.21 -4.86
CA GLU A 356 7.52 -14.86 -4.46
C GLU A 356 8.21 -14.35 -3.17
N GLY A 357 9.46 -14.75 -2.97
CA GLY A 357 10.25 -14.48 -1.76
C GLY A 357 10.07 -15.50 -0.64
N TYR A 358 9.09 -16.39 -0.68
CA TYR A 358 8.90 -17.38 0.38
C TYR A 358 9.81 -18.59 0.16
N ASP A 359 10.67 -18.86 1.14
CA ASP A 359 11.55 -20.02 1.16
C ASP A 359 10.82 -21.30 1.58
N PHE A 360 9.83 -21.17 2.46
CA PHE A 360 9.10 -22.30 3.02
C PHE A 360 7.59 -22.09 3.05
N ILE A 361 6.87 -23.19 2.96
CA ILE A 361 5.45 -23.31 3.28
C ILE A 361 5.25 -24.44 4.30
N ILE A 362 4.42 -24.18 5.29
CA ILE A 362 4.10 -25.08 6.39
C ILE A 362 2.61 -25.38 6.37
N ASN A 363 2.24 -26.60 6.75
CA ASN A 363 0.86 -27.06 6.89
C ASN A 363 0.10 -27.28 5.58
N ARG A 364 0.78 -27.77 4.54
CA ARG A 364 0.10 -28.29 3.34
C ARG A 364 -0.41 -29.72 3.48
N SER A 365 0.14 -30.47 4.41
CA SER A 365 -0.42 -31.76 4.81
C SER A 365 -0.06 -32.03 6.26
N GLY A 366 -0.88 -32.82 6.94
CA GLY A 366 -0.68 -33.12 8.34
C GLY A 366 -1.70 -34.09 8.90
N SER A 367 -1.35 -34.70 10.02
CA SER A 367 -2.23 -35.53 10.84
C SER A 367 -1.67 -35.64 12.25
N ASN A 368 -2.52 -35.97 13.23
CA ASN A 368 -2.10 -36.28 14.60
C ASN A 368 -1.22 -35.18 15.26
N GLY A 369 -1.59 -33.91 15.09
CA GLY A 369 -0.88 -32.76 15.67
C GLY A 369 0.49 -32.46 15.03
N LYS A 370 0.76 -33.01 13.84
CA LYS A 370 1.95 -32.72 13.04
C LYS A 370 1.59 -32.26 11.63
N CYS A 371 2.39 -31.34 11.10
CA CYS A 371 2.21 -30.83 9.75
C CYS A 371 3.55 -30.73 9.01
N THR A 372 3.51 -30.74 7.67
CA THR A 372 4.71 -30.68 6.85
C THR A 372 5.39 -29.32 6.91
N ILE A 373 6.72 -29.34 6.78
CA ILE A 373 7.55 -28.19 6.43
C ILE A 373 8.11 -28.48 5.04
N GLU A 374 7.76 -27.65 4.07
CA GLU A 374 8.17 -27.78 2.68
C GLU A 374 8.98 -26.56 2.26
N ARG A 375 10.08 -26.78 1.54
CA ARG A 375 10.92 -25.73 0.97
C ARG A 375 10.55 -25.52 -0.49
N PHE A 376 10.45 -24.28 -0.94
CA PHE A 376 10.26 -23.97 -2.36
C PHE A 376 11.54 -24.24 -3.16
N LYS A 377 11.38 -24.68 -4.42
CA LYS A 377 12.46 -24.96 -5.37
C LYS A 377 12.34 -24.05 -6.58
N ASN A 378 13.47 -23.79 -7.24
CA ASN A 378 13.54 -23.14 -8.56
C ASN A 378 12.82 -21.79 -8.66
N SER A 379 12.56 -21.13 -7.53
CA SER A 379 11.69 -19.95 -7.45
C SER A 379 10.33 -20.13 -8.13
N SER A 380 9.78 -21.35 -8.07
CA SER A 380 8.49 -21.73 -8.64
C SER A 380 7.59 -22.36 -7.57
N TRP A 381 6.36 -22.67 -7.94
CA TRP A 381 5.40 -23.41 -7.09
C TRP A 381 5.74 -24.92 -7.03
N GLU A 382 6.99 -25.22 -6.72
CA GLU A 382 7.52 -26.57 -6.56
C GLU A 382 8.13 -26.70 -5.18
N PHE A 383 7.94 -27.85 -4.55
CA PHE A 383 8.26 -28.04 -3.13
C PHE A 383 9.07 -29.32 -2.89
N GLU A 384 9.80 -29.31 -1.78
CA GLU A 384 10.46 -30.47 -1.19
C GLU A 384 10.15 -30.52 0.30
N LYS A 385 9.63 -31.65 0.81
CA LYS A 385 9.45 -31.84 2.26
C LYS A 385 10.82 -31.92 2.94
N VAL A 386 11.09 -30.98 3.84
CA VAL A 386 12.36 -30.87 4.58
C VAL A 386 12.22 -31.19 6.07
N GLY A 387 10.99 -31.33 6.57
CA GLY A 387 10.73 -31.69 7.96
C GLY A 387 9.26 -31.70 8.33
N GLU A 388 9.02 -31.70 9.64
CA GLU A 388 7.70 -31.64 10.24
C GLU A 388 7.69 -30.63 11.40
N ALA A 389 6.60 -29.90 11.53
CA ALA A 389 6.27 -29.07 12.68
C ALA A 389 5.17 -29.73 13.51
N ARG A 390 5.04 -29.33 14.77
CA ARG A 390 3.89 -29.70 15.61
C ARG A 390 2.89 -28.56 15.64
N TYR A 391 1.61 -28.85 15.66
CA TYR A 391 0.58 -27.83 15.79
C TYR A 391 -0.58 -28.28 16.69
N THR A 392 -1.31 -27.29 17.19
CA THR A 392 -2.57 -27.46 17.93
C THR A 392 -3.60 -26.47 17.42
N VAL A 393 -4.88 -26.83 17.53
CA VAL A 393 -6.03 -25.97 17.26
C VAL A 393 -6.93 -26.02 18.49
N ASN A 394 -7.32 -24.87 19.02
CA ASN A 394 -8.23 -24.74 20.15
C ASN A 394 -9.16 -23.53 19.94
N GLY A 395 -10.41 -23.80 19.57
CA GLY A 395 -11.38 -22.77 19.19
C GLY A 395 -10.83 -21.89 18.07
N GLN A 396 -10.73 -20.60 18.33
CA GLN A 396 -10.21 -19.58 17.41
C GLN A 396 -8.66 -19.52 17.28
N TYR A 397 -7.91 -20.38 17.97
CA TYR A 397 -6.44 -20.30 18.00
C TYR A 397 -5.78 -21.50 17.35
N MET A 398 -4.79 -21.24 16.50
CA MET A 398 -3.84 -22.25 16.03
C MET A 398 -2.43 -21.89 16.47
N MET A 399 -1.71 -22.85 17.05
CA MET A 399 -0.29 -22.70 17.42
C MET A 399 0.57 -23.69 16.64
N ILE A 400 1.72 -23.24 16.13
CA ILE A 400 2.70 -24.10 15.44
C ILE A 400 4.07 -23.95 16.10
N SER A 401 4.72 -25.08 16.40
CA SER A 401 6.12 -25.19 16.83
C SER A 401 6.96 -25.71 15.67
N VAL A 402 7.77 -24.83 15.08
CA VAL A 402 8.61 -25.11 13.92
C VAL A 402 10.07 -25.30 14.36
N PRO A 403 10.67 -26.49 14.15
CA PRO A 403 12.07 -26.73 14.48
C PRO A 403 13.01 -25.88 13.62
N LYS A 404 13.88 -25.08 14.23
CA LYS A 404 14.86 -24.23 13.54
C LYS A 404 15.77 -25.03 12.60
N LYS A 405 16.15 -26.24 13.03
CA LYS A 405 16.96 -27.15 12.23
C LYS A 405 16.32 -27.52 10.89
N ALA A 406 15.00 -27.66 10.83
CA ALA A 406 14.28 -27.97 9.58
C ALA A 406 14.32 -26.81 8.59
N LEU A 407 14.46 -25.59 9.09
CA LEU A 407 14.63 -24.37 8.28
C LEU A 407 16.10 -24.04 7.98
N GLY A 408 17.05 -24.90 8.40
CA GLY A 408 18.49 -24.63 8.26
C GLY A 408 19.02 -23.54 9.20
N ILE A 409 18.24 -23.12 10.20
CA ILE A 409 18.63 -22.12 11.18
C ILE A 409 19.49 -22.79 12.28
N LYS A 410 20.66 -22.22 12.55
CA LYS A 410 21.52 -22.58 13.69
C LYS A 410 21.07 -21.84 14.96
N ASP A 411 21.61 -22.18 16.14
CA ASP A 411 21.28 -21.71 17.53
C ASP A 411 21.24 -20.17 17.78
N LYS A 412 20.68 -19.38 16.86
CA LYS A 412 20.48 -17.93 16.93
C LYS A 412 18.99 -17.61 16.80
N MET A 413 18.59 -16.51 17.40
CA MET A 413 17.36 -15.84 16.99
C MET A 413 17.53 -15.26 15.59
N VAL A 414 16.47 -15.30 14.80
CA VAL A 414 16.48 -14.83 13.41
C VAL A 414 15.32 -13.88 13.15
N SER A 415 15.57 -12.85 12.34
CA SER A 415 14.53 -12.05 11.70
C SER A 415 14.10 -12.72 10.40
N PHE A 416 12.85 -12.56 10.01
CA PHE A 416 12.28 -13.12 8.79
C PHE A 416 10.96 -12.41 8.46
N ASP A 417 10.44 -12.68 7.27
CA ASP A 417 9.09 -12.28 6.87
C ASP A 417 8.18 -13.51 6.84
N PHE A 418 6.89 -13.32 7.11
CA PHE A 418 5.92 -14.42 7.08
C PHE A 418 4.52 -13.95 6.67
N LYS A 419 3.70 -14.93 6.29
CA LYS A 419 2.29 -14.75 5.92
C LYS A 419 1.50 -15.99 6.33
N TRP A 420 0.27 -15.77 6.79
CA TRP A 420 -0.74 -16.82 6.89
C TRP A 420 -1.69 -16.76 5.70
N ALA A 421 -2.18 -17.90 5.24
CA ALA A 421 -3.27 -17.94 4.28
C ALA A 421 -4.16 -19.17 4.52
N ASP A 422 -5.46 -19.00 4.39
CA ASP A 422 -6.44 -20.09 4.37
C ASP A 422 -7.22 -20.04 3.07
N ASN A 423 -7.23 -21.14 2.34
CA ASN A 423 -7.94 -21.34 1.08
C ASN A 423 -7.54 -20.40 -0.09
N SER A 424 -6.34 -19.81 -0.07
CA SER A 424 -5.89 -18.91 -1.14
C SER A 424 -5.32 -19.61 -2.38
N THR A 425 -4.08 -20.12 -2.35
CA THR A 425 -3.45 -20.67 -3.58
C THR A 425 -3.08 -22.14 -3.49
N THR A 426 -3.42 -22.89 -4.54
CA THR A 426 -2.96 -24.27 -4.79
C THR A 426 -2.14 -24.39 -6.07
N THR A 427 -2.16 -23.35 -6.92
CA THR A 427 -1.48 -23.32 -8.22
C THR A 427 -0.24 -22.43 -8.22
N GLY A 428 0.00 -21.65 -7.15
CA GLY A 428 1.11 -20.71 -7.05
C GLY A 428 0.88 -19.38 -7.76
N ASP A 429 -0.37 -19.08 -8.11
CA ASP A 429 -0.74 -17.73 -8.54
C ASP A 429 -0.86 -16.84 -7.30
N VAL A 430 0.13 -15.97 -7.12
CA VAL A 430 0.25 -15.09 -5.96
C VAL A 430 -0.92 -14.09 -5.84
N MET A 431 -1.58 -13.76 -6.96
CA MET A 431 -2.73 -12.87 -6.98
C MET A 431 -3.93 -13.46 -6.25
N GLN A 432 -3.98 -14.79 -6.07
CA GLN A 432 -5.05 -15.47 -5.33
C GLN A 432 -5.07 -15.11 -3.85
N PHE A 433 -3.99 -14.52 -3.30
CA PHE A 433 -4.04 -13.92 -1.95
C PHE A 433 -4.97 -12.71 -1.85
N MET A 434 -5.40 -12.10 -2.96
CA MET A 434 -6.31 -10.95 -2.95
C MET A 434 -7.79 -11.34 -2.97
N ASP A 435 -8.13 -12.47 -3.59
CA ASP A 435 -9.52 -12.84 -3.81
C ASP A 435 -9.92 -14.20 -3.26
N LEU A 436 -9.00 -15.14 -3.07
CA LEU A 436 -9.34 -16.47 -2.56
C LEU A 436 -9.06 -16.60 -1.07
N GLY A 437 -10.07 -17.07 -0.34
CA GLY A 437 -9.98 -17.40 1.07
C GLY A 437 -9.70 -16.16 1.93
N ASP A 438 -8.64 -16.26 2.71
CA ASP A 438 -8.08 -15.16 3.50
C ASP A 438 -6.54 -15.26 3.53
N ALA A 439 -5.86 -14.12 3.59
CA ALA A 439 -4.42 -14.05 3.68
C ALA A 439 -3.98 -12.91 4.61
N ALA A 440 -3.28 -13.24 5.70
CA ALA A 440 -2.79 -12.29 6.69
C ALA A 440 -1.26 -12.05 6.57
N PRO A 441 -0.80 -10.81 6.30
CA PRO A 441 -1.60 -9.63 6.01
C PRO A 441 -2.15 -9.67 4.58
N ASN A 442 -3.23 -8.95 4.29
CA ASN A 442 -3.88 -8.92 2.97
C ASN A 442 -2.95 -8.89 1.74
N ASP A 443 -3.41 -9.44 0.62
CA ASP A 443 -2.72 -9.42 -0.68
C ASP A 443 -1.31 -10.04 -0.63
N ARG A 444 -0.33 -9.42 -1.31
CA ARG A 444 1.09 -9.83 -1.33
C ARG A 444 1.91 -9.17 -0.22
N PHE A 445 1.28 -8.48 0.73
CA PHE A 445 2.01 -7.97 1.89
C PHE A 445 2.54 -9.13 2.73
N LYS A 446 3.61 -8.85 3.50
CA LYS A 446 4.21 -9.78 4.45
C LYS A 446 4.32 -9.12 5.81
N PHE A 447 4.14 -9.89 6.88
CA PHE A 447 4.54 -9.45 8.21
C PHE A 447 6.05 -9.52 8.32
N ARG A 448 6.66 -8.45 8.84
CA ARG A 448 8.11 -8.43 9.11
C ARG A 448 8.37 -8.64 10.59
N TYR A 449 8.97 -9.78 10.92
CA TYR A 449 9.38 -10.13 12.26
C TYR A 449 10.87 -9.83 12.46
N ASN A 450 11.18 -8.87 13.34
CA ASN A 450 12.55 -8.40 13.58
C ASN A 450 13.01 -8.66 15.01
N VAL A 451 14.08 -9.41 15.20
CA VAL A 451 14.71 -9.57 16.52
C VAL A 451 15.68 -8.42 16.81
N SER A 452 15.85 -8.07 18.08
CA SER A 452 16.88 -7.10 18.48
C SER A 452 18.28 -7.71 18.30
N SER A 453 19.16 -7.03 17.57
CA SER A 453 20.59 -7.38 17.47
C SER A 453 21.33 -7.45 18.81
N SER A 454 20.77 -6.88 19.88
CA SER A 454 21.32 -6.84 21.24
C SER A 454 21.41 -8.19 21.96
N ILE A 455 21.10 -9.31 21.31
CA ILE A 455 21.38 -10.66 21.83
C ILE A 455 22.81 -11.11 21.44
N PHE A 456 23.51 -10.34 20.59
CA PHE A 456 24.87 -10.64 20.13
C PHE A 456 25.94 -9.62 20.54
N GLU A 457 25.59 -8.54 21.23
CA GLU A 457 26.59 -7.61 21.76
C GLU A 457 27.16 -8.17 23.07
N ASN A 458 28.26 -8.91 22.93
CA ASN A 458 29.15 -9.17 24.05
C ASN A 458 29.67 -7.80 24.55
N PRO A 459 29.34 -7.36 25.78
CA PRO A 459 29.62 -6.00 26.26
C PRO A 459 31.10 -5.60 26.20
N THR A 460 31.99 -6.60 26.10
CA THR A 460 33.42 -6.43 25.86
C THR A 460 33.74 -5.66 24.57
N TYR A 461 33.00 -5.88 23.48
CA TYR A 461 33.25 -5.20 22.19
C TYR A 461 32.86 -3.73 22.21
N THR A 462 31.74 -3.40 22.86
CA THR A 462 31.28 -2.01 23.01
C THR A 462 32.25 -1.20 23.87
N ILE A 463 32.81 -1.80 24.93
CA ILE A 463 33.86 -1.19 25.75
C ILE A 463 35.13 -0.95 24.93
N LEU A 464 35.57 -1.91 24.11
CA LEU A 464 36.76 -1.76 23.27
C LEU A 464 36.62 -0.64 22.22
N ILE A 465 35.44 -0.48 21.62
CA ILE A 465 35.16 0.60 20.66
C ILE A 465 35.19 1.96 21.36
N ILE A 466 34.57 2.07 22.54
CA ILE A 466 34.58 3.31 23.33
C ILE A 466 36.00 3.68 23.75
N VAL A 467 36.78 2.71 24.27
CA VAL A 467 38.18 2.94 24.65
C VAL A 467 39.03 3.35 23.44
N GLY A 468 38.84 2.69 22.29
CA GLY A 468 39.51 3.05 21.04
C GLY A 468 39.19 4.48 20.60
N ALA A 469 37.93 4.90 20.64
CA ALA A 469 37.51 6.24 20.28
C ALA A 469 38.08 7.31 21.23
N VAL A 470 38.12 7.04 22.54
CA VAL A 470 38.70 7.96 23.55
C VAL A 470 40.20 8.13 23.35
N LEU A 471 40.95 7.06 23.07
CA LEU A 471 42.38 7.12 22.79
C LEU A 471 42.69 7.93 21.51
N LEU A 472 41.86 7.78 20.48
CA LEU A 472 41.98 8.54 19.23
C LEU A 472 41.73 10.03 19.46
N LEU A 473 40.71 10.37 20.27
CA LEU A 473 40.42 11.76 20.64
C LEU A 473 41.58 12.38 21.44
N ALA A 474 42.14 11.63 22.39
CA ALA A 474 43.28 12.08 23.18
C ALA A 474 44.53 12.32 22.31
N ALA A 475 44.78 11.47 21.31
CA ALA A 475 45.88 11.65 20.36
C ALA A 475 45.69 12.92 19.51
N VAL A 476 44.48 13.17 19.01
CA VAL A 476 44.16 14.38 18.23
C VAL A 476 44.34 15.65 19.08
N VAL A 477 43.85 15.65 20.32
CA VAL A 477 44.05 16.77 21.25
C VAL A 477 45.53 16.99 21.53
N GLY A 478 46.29 15.92 21.76
CA GLY A 478 47.74 15.98 21.95
C GLY A 478 48.46 16.65 20.77
N VAL A 479 48.11 16.29 19.54
CA VAL A 479 48.68 16.91 18.31
C VAL A 479 48.32 18.39 18.21
N ILE A 480 47.07 18.76 18.50
CA ILE A 480 46.62 20.16 18.48
C ILE A 480 47.40 21.00 19.49
N VAL A 481 47.56 20.50 20.73
CA VAL A 481 48.34 21.18 21.77
C VAL A 481 49.79 21.36 21.35
N LEU A 482 50.40 20.34 20.72
CA LEU A 482 51.78 20.39 20.23
C LEU A 482 51.95 21.42 19.10
N VAL A 483 50.97 21.54 18.20
CA VAL A 483 50.96 22.55 17.13
C VAL A 483 50.80 23.96 17.72
N LEU A 484 49.93 24.13 18.71
CA LEU A 484 49.75 25.42 19.39
C LEU A 484 50.99 25.84 20.17
N LEU A 485 51.65 24.92 20.88
CA LEU A 485 52.91 25.17 21.58
C LEU A 485 54.02 25.56 20.60
N ARG A 486 54.16 24.85 19.46
CA ARG A 486 55.13 25.22 18.42
C ARG A 486 54.86 26.60 17.83
N ARG A 487 53.59 26.98 17.61
CA ARG A 487 53.23 28.31 17.15
C ARG A 487 53.58 29.39 18.18
N LYS A 488 53.32 29.13 19.47
CA LYS A 488 53.66 30.05 20.56
C LYS A 488 55.18 30.25 20.69
N ILE A 489 55.95 29.16 20.68
CA ILE A 489 57.43 29.23 20.73
C ILE A 489 57.97 30.02 19.53
N LYS A 490 57.38 29.87 18.34
CA LYS A 490 57.79 30.63 17.15
C LYS A 490 57.46 32.12 17.27
N GLN A 491 56.29 32.47 17.81
CA GLN A 491 55.93 33.87 18.09
C GLN A 491 56.81 34.52 19.16
N ASP A 492 57.14 33.78 20.22
CA ASP A 492 58.01 34.27 21.31
C ASP A 492 59.47 34.45 20.84
N ALA A 493 59.91 33.67 19.84
CA ALA A 493 61.23 33.80 19.21
C ALA A 493 61.32 34.99 18.23
N GLU A 494 60.22 35.34 17.54
CA GLU A 494 60.15 36.49 16.62
C GLU A 494 60.03 37.83 17.36
N GLN A 495 59.66 37.85 18.64
CA GLN A 495 59.63 39.07 19.48
C GLN A 495 60.96 39.41 20.18
N ASN A 496 61.97 38.54 20.11
CA ASN A 496 63.27 38.73 20.77
C ASN A 496 64.44 38.96 19.79
N ILE A 497 64.14 39.44 18.57
CA ILE A 497 65.15 39.83 17.56
C ILE A 497 65.04 41.32 17.26
#